data_AF-A0A7R9DC42-F1
#
_entry.id   AF-A0A7R9DC42-F1
#
_cell.length_a   1.000
_cell.length_b   1.000
_cell.length_c   1.000
_cell.angle_alpha   90.00
_cell.angle_beta   90.00
_cell.angle_gamma   90.00
#
_symmetry.space_group_name_H-M   'P 1'
#
loop_
_entity.id
_entity.type
_entity.pdbx_description
1 polymer ?
#
loop_
_entity_poly.entity_id
_entity_poly.type
_entity_poly.pdbx_seq_one_letter_code
_entity_poly.pdbx_strand_id
1 'polypeptide(L)'
;MNMQPQVSGPNLPGPNLSGPLPPGVQQPGTPQQAQQMQQQMAQPQEKLDNISKGTLKTTAQAIHQNGLVDVGSLKGLDVAVPRHDKHMEEFYSICDQIELHLKTSIECLNQGTSSQRYLPLPVAPTRTEPLPNQDGGTLTYPQFLATVRSQVSYAKEVHDTLMTAAQNIAPTE
;
A
#
# COMPACT_ATOMS: atom_id res chain seq x y z
N MET A 1 12.73 17.82 -61.60
CA MET A 1 14.14 18.23 -61.37
C MET A 1 14.09 19.73 -61.05
N ASN A 2 14.20 20.08 -59.76
CA ASN A 2 15.34 20.78 -59.14
C ASN A 2 15.31 22.30 -59.45
N MET A 3 15.42 23.27 -58.54
CA MET A 3 15.89 23.35 -57.15
C MET A 3 15.35 24.69 -56.56
N GLN A 4 15.06 24.75 -55.26
CA GLN A 4 14.69 25.97 -54.52
C GLN A 4 15.93 26.78 -54.10
N PRO A 5 15.88 28.13 -54.01
CA PRO A 5 17.00 28.95 -53.52
C PRO A 5 16.84 29.41 -52.06
N GLN A 6 17.98 29.41 -51.35
CA GLN A 6 18.52 30.42 -50.41
C GLN A 6 17.61 31.17 -49.41
N VAL A 7 17.94 31.06 -48.10
CA VAL A 7 17.92 32.16 -47.10
C VAL A 7 18.87 31.75 -45.93
N SER A 8 20.08 32.34 -45.79
CA SER A 8 20.43 33.56 -45.03
C SER A 8 20.43 33.38 -43.50
N GLY A 9 21.61 33.47 -42.87
CA GLY A 9 21.77 33.69 -41.42
C GLY A 9 23.16 33.30 -40.90
N PRO A 10 23.95 34.19 -40.27
CA PRO A 10 25.41 34.13 -40.28
C PRO A 10 26.04 33.26 -39.19
N ASN A 11 27.13 32.59 -39.57
CA ASN A 11 28.18 32.10 -38.68
C ASN A 11 29.36 33.08 -38.78
N LEU A 12 29.91 33.58 -37.67
CA LEU A 12 31.28 34.09 -37.47
C LEU A 12 31.49 34.45 -35.97
N PRO A 13 32.73 34.53 -35.46
CA PRO A 13 33.16 33.98 -34.18
C PRO A 13 33.68 35.05 -33.21
N GLY A 14 33.83 34.70 -31.93
CA GLY A 14 34.41 35.58 -30.92
C GLY A 14 34.73 34.86 -29.61
N PRO A 15 35.62 35.42 -28.76
CA PRO A 15 36.91 34.81 -28.52
C PRO A 15 37.07 34.16 -27.15
N ASN A 16 38.04 33.25 -27.13
CA ASN A 16 38.72 32.66 -25.98
C ASN A 16 39.02 33.73 -24.90
N LEU A 17 38.45 33.58 -23.70
CA LEU A 17 38.91 34.22 -22.48
C LEU A 17 39.07 33.15 -21.40
N SER A 18 40.34 32.79 -21.22
CA SER A 18 40.91 32.04 -20.12
C SER A 18 40.63 32.69 -18.76
N GLY A 19 40.00 31.93 -17.87
CA GLY A 19 39.88 32.22 -16.44
C GLY A 19 39.69 30.91 -15.65
N PRO A 20 40.43 30.66 -14.55
CA PRO A 20 40.38 29.37 -13.85
C PRO A 20 39.06 29.18 -13.09
N LEU A 21 38.31 28.12 -13.41
CA LEU A 21 37.14 27.66 -12.67
C LEU A 21 37.56 26.86 -11.41
N PRO A 22 36.85 27.01 -10.27
CA PRO A 22 37.10 26.24 -9.06
C PRO A 22 36.63 24.77 -9.20
N PRO A 23 37.21 23.80 -8.46
CA PRO A 23 36.89 22.39 -8.61
C PRO A 23 35.50 22.08 -8.02
N GLY A 24 34.54 21.78 -8.90
CA GLY A 24 33.28 21.15 -8.54
C GLY A 24 33.52 19.68 -8.19
N VAL A 25 33.23 19.34 -6.93
CA VAL A 25 33.19 17.97 -6.41
C VAL A 25 32.14 17.14 -7.16
N GLN A 26 32.59 16.20 -7.98
CA GLN A 26 31.77 15.09 -8.46
C GLN A 26 31.67 14.06 -7.32
N GLN A 27 30.48 13.92 -6.73
CA GLN A 27 30.12 12.72 -5.97
C GLN A 27 29.25 11.81 -6.86
N PRO A 28 29.59 10.51 -7.02
CA PRO A 28 28.71 9.56 -7.69
C PRO A 28 27.53 9.22 -6.79
N GLY A 29 26.30 9.55 -7.23
CA GLY A 29 25.08 9.07 -6.59
C GLY A 29 24.93 7.56 -6.79
N THR A 30 24.86 6.82 -5.69
CA THR A 30 24.60 5.38 -5.66
C THR A 30 23.11 5.10 -5.96
N PRO A 31 22.77 4.23 -6.93
CA PRO A 31 21.38 3.87 -7.25
C PRO A 31 20.72 2.89 -6.25
N GLN A 32 21.23 2.77 -5.03
CA GLN A 32 20.86 1.67 -4.11
C GLN A 32 19.65 1.93 -3.22
N GLN A 33 19.14 3.16 -3.14
CA GLN A 33 18.04 3.48 -2.23
C GLN A 33 16.63 3.30 -2.82
N ALA A 34 16.49 3.15 -4.14
CA ALA A 34 15.18 2.91 -4.75
C ALA A 34 14.71 1.44 -4.61
N GLN A 35 15.61 0.48 -4.36
CA GLN A 35 15.29 -0.94 -4.44
C GLN A 35 14.78 -1.56 -3.13
N GLN A 36 14.94 -0.88 -1.99
CA GLN A 36 14.49 -1.40 -0.69
C GLN A 36 13.01 -1.15 -0.40
N MET A 37 12.37 -0.15 -1.01
CA MET A 37 10.96 0.14 -0.70
C MET A 37 9.96 -0.81 -1.41
N GLN A 38 10.40 -1.55 -2.45
CA GLN A 38 9.51 -2.45 -3.20
C GLN A 38 9.45 -3.88 -2.62
N GLN A 39 10.39 -4.29 -1.77
CA GLN A 39 10.40 -5.65 -1.21
C GLN A 39 9.45 -5.86 -0.02
N GLN A 40 9.03 -4.80 0.68
CA GLN A 40 8.16 -4.97 1.86
C GLN A 40 6.68 -5.18 1.53
N MET A 41 6.24 -4.94 0.28
CA MET A 41 4.85 -5.22 -0.12
C MET A 41 4.66 -6.59 -0.79
N ALA A 42 5.73 -7.25 -1.24
CA ALA A 42 5.64 -8.50 -2.01
C ALA A 42 5.62 -9.78 -1.13
N GLN A 43 6.18 -9.73 0.09
CA GLN A 43 6.32 -10.91 0.94
C GLN A 43 5.00 -11.52 1.47
N PRO A 44 3.96 -10.76 1.84
CA PRO A 44 2.70 -11.36 2.30
C PRO A 44 1.97 -12.09 1.17
N GLN A 45 2.02 -11.54 -0.05
CA GLN A 45 1.24 -12.01 -1.19
C GLN A 45 1.76 -13.34 -1.74
N GLU A 46 3.08 -13.50 -1.88
CA GLU A 46 3.68 -14.73 -2.40
C GLU A 46 3.47 -15.93 -1.45
N LYS A 47 3.44 -15.69 -0.13
CA LYS A 47 3.19 -16.74 0.86
C LYS A 47 1.73 -17.21 0.84
N LEU A 48 0.78 -16.29 0.66
CA LEU A 48 -0.66 -16.61 0.53
C LEU A 48 -0.99 -17.34 -0.78
N ASP A 49 -0.34 -16.97 -1.89
CA ASP A 49 -0.48 -17.62 -3.20
C ASP A 49 -0.04 -19.10 -3.17
N ASN A 50 1.02 -19.40 -2.45
CA ASN A 50 1.57 -20.76 -2.36
C ASN A 50 0.74 -21.67 -1.44
N ILE A 51 0.21 -21.14 -0.34
CA ILE A 51 -0.65 -21.88 0.60
C ILE A 51 -2.00 -22.20 -0.05
N SER A 52 -2.63 -21.21 -0.68
CA SER A 52 -3.91 -21.41 -1.38
C SER A 52 -3.79 -22.42 -2.52
N LYS A 53 -2.76 -22.32 -3.38
CA LYS A 53 -2.59 -23.26 -4.51
C LYS A 53 -2.22 -24.68 -4.07
N GLY A 54 -1.38 -24.84 -3.04
CA GLY A 54 -0.94 -26.14 -2.56
C GLY A 54 -2.04 -26.94 -1.86
N THR A 55 -2.74 -26.30 -0.93
CA THR A 55 -3.74 -26.97 -0.09
C THR A 55 -5.06 -27.19 -0.82
N LEU A 56 -5.51 -26.24 -1.66
CA LEU A 56 -6.73 -26.43 -2.48
C LEU A 56 -6.55 -27.59 -3.46
N LYS A 57 -5.38 -27.68 -4.10
CA LYS A 57 -5.07 -28.79 -5.01
C LYS A 57 -5.01 -30.12 -4.28
N THR A 58 -4.41 -30.17 -3.09
CA THR A 58 -4.31 -31.39 -2.28
C THR A 58 -5.67 -31.86 -1.77
N THR A 59 -6.53 -30.93 -1.34
CA THR A 59 -7.89 -31.23 -0.89
C THR A 59 -8.76 -31.74 -2.04
N ALA A 60 -8.69 -31.09 -3.21
CA ALA A 60 -9.40 -31.54 -4.40
C ALA A 60 -8.96 -32.95 -4.84
N GLN A 61 -7.66 -33.26 -4.75
CA GLN A 61 -7.13 -34.60 -5.04
C GLN A 61 -7.60 -35.64 -4.02
N ALA A 62 -7.66 -35.30 -2.73
CA ALA A 62 -8.15 -36.20 -1.68
C ALA A 62 -9.65 -36.49 -1.82
N ILE A 63 -10.47 -35.47 -2.11
CA ILE A 63 -11.91 -35.64 -2.39
C ILE A 63 -12.11 -36.55 -3.62
N HIS A 64 -11.37 -36.30 -4.70
CA HIS A 64 -11.45 -37.13 -5.91
C HIS A 64 -11.05 -38.58 -5.64
N GLN A 65 -9.99 -38.82 -4.86
CA GLN A 65 -9.57 -40.17 -4.49
C GLN A 65 -10.64 -40.90 -3.66
N ASN A 66 -11.28 -40.22 -2.70
CA ASN A 66 -12.36 -40.80 -1.92
C ASN A 66 -13.57 -41.16 -2.80
N GLY A 67 -13.95 -40.30 -3.75
CA GLY A 67 -15.01 -40.61 -4.72
C GLY A 67 -14.72 -41.84 -5.58
N LEU A 68 -13.45 -42.11 -5.93
CA LEU A 68 -13.07 -43.32 -6.67
C LEU A 68 -13.12 -44.60 -5.82
N VAL A 69 -12.92 -44.48 -4.50
CA VAL A 69 -13.06 -45.59 -3.54
C VAL A 69 -14.55 -45.93 -3.37
N ASP A 70 -15.43 -44.92 -3.24
CA ASP A 70 -16.88 -45.12 -3.08
C ASP A 70 -17.55 -45.75 -4.30
N VAL A 71 -17.07 -45.45 -5.51
CA VAL A 71 -17.53 -46.08 -6.77
C VAL A 71 -16.99 -47.52 -6.92
N GLY A 72 -16.20 -48.02 -5.96
CA GLY A 72 -15.65 -49.38 -5.96
C GLY A 72 -14.51 -49.58 -6.97
N SER A 73 -13.96 -48.49 -7.52
CA SER A 73 -12.90 -48.54 -8.54
C SER A 73 -11.50 -48.78 -7.94
N LEU A 74 -11.32 -48.60 -6.63
CA LEU A 74 -10.10 -48.89 -5.89
C LEU A 74 -10.42 -49.84 -4.74
N LYS A 75 -9.97 -51.10 -4.84
CA LYS A 75 -10.11 -52.09 -3.77
C LYS A 75 -9.16 -51.76 -2.62
N GLY A 76 -9.75 -51.34 -1.49
CA GLY A 76 -9.22 -51.48 -0.14
C GLY A 76 -7.76 -51.08 0.07
N LEU A 77 -7.54 -49.83 0.44
CA LEU A 77 -6.41 -49.49 1.30
C LEU A 77 -6.97 -49.01 2.63
N ASP A 78 -6.78 -49.85 3.64
CA ASP A 78 -6.89 -49.57 5.07
C ASP A 78 -5.82 -48.52 5.45
N VAL A 79 -6.01 -47.30 4.94
CA VAL A 79 -5.21 -46.14 5.31
C VAL A 79 -6.19 -45.12 5.78
N ALA A 80 -6.29 -45.09 7.10
CA ALA A 80 -7.14 -44.25 7.91
C ALA A 80 -7.56 -42.92 7.23
N VAL A 81 -8.87 -42.69 7.34
CA VAL A 81 -9.64 -41.45 7.10
C VAL A 81 -9.06 -40.13 7.69
N PRO A 82 -8.12 -40.07 8.67
CA PRO A 82 -7.59 -38.81 9.22
C PRO A 82 -6.88 -37.86 8.25
N ARG A 83 -6.41 -38.31 7.07
CA ARG A 83 -5.84 -37.37 6.09
C ARG A 83 -6.91 -36.49 5.45
N HIS A 84 -8.07 -37.05 5.15
CA HIS A 84 -9.14 -36.30 4.50
C HIS A 84 -9.69 -35.23 5.44
N ASP A 85 -10.00 -35.61 6.68
CA ASP A 85 -10.50 -34.67 7.71
C ASP A 85 -9.52 -33.52 7.94
N LYS A 86 -8.21 -33.81 7.99
CA LYS A 86 -7.17 -32.78 8.10
C LYS A 86 -7.12 -31.85 6.88
N HIS A 87 -7.25 -32.37 5.67
CA HIS A 87 -7.27 -31.55 4.46
C HIS A 87 -8.55 -30.69 4.38
N MET A 88 -9.68 -31.21 4.84
CA MET A 88 -10.92 -30.44 4.98
C MET A 88 -10.79 -29.33 6.02
N GLU A 89 -10.19 -29.61 7.19
CA GLU A 89 -9.91 -28.61 8.22
C GLU A 89 -8.99 -27.49 7.68
N GLU A 90 -7.94 -27.85 6.94
CA GLU A 90 -7.03 -26.89 6.31
C GLU A 90 -7.73 -26.06 5.23
N PHE A 91 -8.62 -26.67 4.45
CA PHE A 91 -9.46 -25.97 3.47
C PHE A 91 -10.34 -24.90 4.14
N TYR A 92 -11.07 -25.27 5.20
CA TYR A 92 -11.91 -24.32 5.92
C TYR A 92 -11.08 -23.20 6.56
N SER A 93 -9.93 -23.54 7.15
CA SER A 93 -9.01 -22.53 7.69
C SER A 93 -8.53 -21.52 6.64
N ILE A 94 -8.27 -21.98 5.41
CA ILE A 94 -7.91 -21.09 4.29
C ILE A 94 -9.11 -20.25 3.85
N CYS A 95 -10.32 -20.82 3.77
CA CYS A 95 -11.52 -20.05 3.46
C CYS A 95 -11.75 -18.92 4.48
N ASP A 96 -11.61 -19.22 5.78
CA ASP A 96 -11.72 -18.24 6.85
C ASP A 96 -10.68 -17.13 6.72
N GLN A 97 -9.43 -17.50 6.38
CA GLN A 97 -8.35 -16.56 6.17
C GLN A 97 -8.60 -15.66 4.93
N ILE A 98 -9.10 -16.22 3.82
CA ILE A 98 -9.49 -15.46 2.64
C ILE A 98 -10.61 -14.47 3.00
N GLU A 99 -11.64 -14.93 3.70
CA GLU A 99 -12.76 -14.08 4.12
C GLU A 99 -12.27 -12.91 4.99
N LEU A 100 -11.39 -13.18 5.96
CA LEU A 100 -10.79 -12.18 6.82
C LEU A 100 -9.98 -11.15 6.01
N HIS A 101 -9.16 -11.61 5.06
CA HIS A 101 -8.38 -10.71 4.20
C HIS A 101 -9.26 -9.85 3.31
N LEU A 102 -10.35 -10.39 2.77
CA LEU A 102 -11.30 -9.62 1.95
C LEU A 102 -12.02 -8.56 2.79
N LYS A 103 -12.51 -8.93 3.99
CA LYS A 103 -13.10 -7.97 4.94
C LYS A 103 -12.14 -6.85 5.29
N THR A 104 -10.89 -7.20 5.58
CA THR A 104 -9.83 -6.22 5.89
C THR A 104 -9.54 -5.31 4.69
N SER A 105 -9.48 -5.86 3.48
CA SER A 105 -9.22 -5.10 2.26
C SER A 105 -10.32 -4.07 1.97
N ILE A 106 -11.58 -4.44 2.19
CA ILE A 106 -12.72 -3.52 2.09
C ILE A 106 -12.57 -2.36 3.08
N GLU A 107 -12.19 -2.65 4.33
CA GLU A 107 -11.99 -1.62 5.34
C GLU A 107 -10.84 -0.67 4.97
N CYS A 108 -9.72 -1.20 4.44
CA CYS A 108 -8.61 -0.38 3.96
C CYS A 108 -9.01 0.55 2.80
N LEU A 109 -9.85 0.07 1.87
CA LEU A 109 -10.38 0.91 0.78
C LEU A 109 -11.30 2.01 1.30
N ASN A 110 -12.18 1.69 2.25
CA ASN A 110 -13.05 2.65 2.91
C ASN A 110 -12.25 3.70 3.69
N GLN A 111 -11.20 3.27 4.40
CA GLN A 111 -10.28 4.14 5.10
C GLN A 111 -9.53 5.07 4.13
N GLY A 112 -9.03 4.54 3.00
CA GLY A 112 -8.37 5.34 1.97
C GLY A 112 -9.29 6.37 1.31
N THR A 113 -10.56 6.02 1.07
CA THR A 113 -11.57 6.94 0.55
C THR A 113 -11.90 8.03 1.57
N SER A 114 -12.06 7.66 2.85
CA SER A 114 -12.32 8.60 3.93
C SER A 114 -11.16 9.55 4.16
N SER A 115 -9.92 9.05 4.09
CA SER A 115 -8.71 9.87 4.20
C SER A 115 -8.68 10.95 3.12
N GLN A 116 -8.96 10.61 1.86
CA GLN A 116 -9.00 11.60 0.77
C GLN A 116 -10.16 12.60 0.90
N ARG A 117 -11.28 12.18 1.51
CA ARG A 117 -12.45 13.05 1.68
C ARG A 117 -12.28 14.05 2.81
N TYR A 118 -11.71 13.62 3.95
CA TYR A 118 -11.69 14.42 5.18
C TYR A 118 -10.32 15.04 5.48
N LEU A 119 -9.27 14.65 4.76
CA LEU A 119 -7.95 15.23 4.90
C LEU A 119 -7.56 16.00 3.62
N PRO A 120 -7.18 17.29 3.73
CA PRO A 120 -6.90 18.12 2.57
C PRO A 120 -5.57 17.81 1.89
N LEU A 121 -4.71 16.99 2.51
CA LEU A 121 -3.38 16.64 1.99
C LEU A 121 -3.15 15.13 2.07
N PRO A 122 -2.52 14.52 1.05
CA PRO A 122 -2.13 13.11 1.11
C PRO A 122 -1.08 12.88 2.22
N VAL A 123 -1.06 11.66 2.76
CA VAL A 123 -0.13 11.26 3.82
C VAL A 123 0.84 10.23 3.27
N ALA A 124 2.12 10.39 3.60
CA ALA A 124 3.15 9.38 3.38
C ALA A 124 3.35 8.57 4.67
N PRO A 125 2.65 7.42 4.87
CA PRO A 125 2.58 6.73 6.16
C PRO A 125 3.92 6.11 6.61
N THR A 126 4.79 5.76 5.66
CA THR A 126 6.12 5.19 5.95
C THR A 126 7.20 6.24 6.20
N ARG A 127 6.85 7.52 6.08
CA ARG A 127 7.81 8.62 6.10
C ARG A 127 7.74 9.38 7.41
N THR A 128 8.87 9.46 8.09
CA THR A 128 9.03 10.23 9.33
C THR A 128 9.64 11.60 9.08
N GLU A 129 10.64 11.69 8.20
CA GLU A 129 11.43 12.91 7.98
C GLU A 129 10.93 13.76 6.79
N PRO A 130 10.93 15.10 6.91
CA PRO A 130 10.69 16.00 5.78
C PRO A 130 11.86 15.95 4.78
N LEU A 131 11.58 16.01 3.46
CA LEU A 131 12.65 16.09 2.44
C LEU A 131 13.04 17.55 2.29
N PRO A 132 14.34 17.83 2.07
CA PRO A 132 14.73 19.10 1.49
C PRO A 132 14.05 19.26 0.12
N ASN A 133 13.40 20.41 -0.10
CA ASN A 133 12.72 20.81 -1.34
C ASN A 133 11.42 20.06 -1.71
N GLN A 134 10.73 19.39 -0.78
CA GLN A 134 9.32 19.07 -1.05
C GLN A 134 8.44 20.27 -0.72
N ASP A 135 7.93 20.91 -1.78
CA ASP A 135 6.75 21.77 -1.69
C ASP A 135 5.66 21.01 -0.91
N GLY A 136 5.06 21.65 0.09
CA GLY A 136 4.26 21.04 1.18
C GLY A 136 2.94 20.37 0.79
N GLY A 137 2.91 19.62 -0.32
CA GLY A 137 1.76 18.91 -0.85
C GLY A 137 1.56 17.49 -0.29
N THR A 138 2.34 17.04 0.70
CA THR A 138 2.16 15.73 1.35
C THR A 138 2.63 15.78 2.80
N LEU A 139 1.85 15.21 3.71
CA LEU A 139 2.16 15.12 5.13
C LEU A 139 3.05 13.91 5.43
N THR A 140 4.06 14.08 6.29
CA THR A 140 4.73 12.95 6.93
C THR A 140 3.82 12.32 7.99
N TYR A 141 4.12 11.08 8.41
CA TYR A 141 3.33 10.40 9.44
C TYR A 141 3.30 11.18 10.78
N PRO A 142 4.43 11.74 11.29
CA PRO A 142 4.39 12.60 12.46
C PRO A 142 3.53 13.86 12.29
N GLN A 143 3.60 14.51 11.12
CA GLN A 143 2.77 15.70 10.83
C GLN A 143 1.29 15.35 10.80
N PHE A 144 0.94 14.25 10.14
CA PHE A 144 -0.42 13.71 10.14
C PHE A 144 -0.95 13.48 11.56
N LEU A 145 -0.17 12.81 12.44
CA LEU A 145 -0.56 12.60 13.83
C LEU A 145 -0.77 13.92 14.59
N ALA A 146 0.08 14.93 14.36
CA ALA A 146 -0.09 16.24 14.95
C ALA A 146 -1.38 16.93 14.47
N THR A 147 -1.69 16.86 13.17
CA THR A 147 -2.92 17.39 12.58
C THR A 147 -4.16 16.72 13.19
N VAL A 148 -4.19 15.38 13.27
CA VAL A 148 -5.33 14.65 13.84
C VAL A 148 -5.54 15.01 15.30
N ARG A 149 -4.46 15.11 16.10
CA ARG A 149 -4.55 15.53 17.51
C ARG A 149 -5.13 16.94 17.65
N SER A 150 -4.70 17.87 16.80
CA SER A 150 -5.24 19.23 16.79
C SER A 150 -6.71 19.26 16.42
N GLN A 151 -7.13 18.51 15.40
CA GLN A 151 -8.54 18.39 15.01
C GLN A 151 -9.42 17.81 16.14
N VAL A 152 -8.93 16.78 16.83
CA VAL A 152 -9.64 16.19 17.98
C VAL A 152 -9.76 17.18 19.13
N SER A 153 -8.67 17.91 19.46
CA SER A 153 -8.70 18.95 20.51
C SER A 153 -9.70 20.06 20.17
N TYR A 154 -9.67 20.53 18.93
CA TYR A 154 -10.59 21.57 18.45
C TYR A 154 -12.06 21.11 18.53
N ALA A 155 -12.35 19.88 18.09
CA ALA A 155 -13.71 19.33 18.20
C ALA A 155 -14.19 19.25 19.66
N LYS A 156 -13.29 18.90 20.59
CA LYS A 156 -13.58 18.90 22.02
C LYS A 156 -13.86 20.32 22.54
N GLU A 157 -13.04 21.30 22.17
CA GLU A 157 -13.25 22.71 22.57
C GLU A 157 -14.60 23.25 22.08
N VAL A 158 -14.99 22.94 20.84
CA VAL A 158 -16.31 23.29 20.30
C VAL A 158 -17.42 22.61 21.11
N HIS A 159 -17.28 21.32 21.39
CA HIS A 159 -18.23 20.57 22.22
C HIS A 159 -18.39 21.20 23.61
N ASP A 160 -17.29 21.47 24.31
CA ASP A 160 -17.29 22.00 25.67
C ASP A 160 -17.89 23.41 25.71
N THR A 161 -17.61 24.22 24.67
CA THR A 161 -18.21 25.55 24.49
C THR A 161 -19.72 25.45 24.30
N LEU A 162 -20.19 24.56 23.42
CA LEU A 162 -21.61 24.34 23.17
C LEU A 162 -22.33 23.80 24.42
N MET A 163 -21.69 22.90 25.17
CA MET A 163 -22.24 22.32 26.39
C MET A 163 -22.39 23.39 27.49
N THR A 164 -21.38 24.25 27.64
CA THR A 164 -21.43 25.39 28.58
C THR A 164 -22.54 26.36 28.18
N ALA A 165 -22.66 26.69 26.89
CA ALA A 165 -23.72 27.56 26.39
C ALA A 165 -25.11 26.94 26.62
N ALA A 166 -25.28 25.65 26.38
CA ALA A 166 -26.54 24.95 26.60
C ALA A 166 -26.97 24.96 28.09
N GLN A 167 -26.02 24.76 29.01
CA GLN A 167 -26.29 24.82 30.45
C GLN A 167 -26.67 26.23 30.92
N ASN A 168 -26.12 27.28 30.30
CA ASN A 168 -26.50 28.66 30.61
C ASN A 168 -27.89 29.05 30.08
N ILE A 169 -28.41 28.33 29.08
CA ILE A 169 -29.71 28.61 28.45
C ILE A 169 -30.81 27.71 29.02
N ALA A 170 -30.47 26.52 29.53
CA ALA A 170 -31.42 25.63 30.17
C ALA A 170 -31.97 26.28 31.46
N PRO A 171 -33.29 26.51 31.57
CA PRO A 171 -33.86 27.06 32.79
C PRO A 171 -33.63 26.07 33.93
N THR A 172 -33.02 26.55 35.03
CA THR A 172 -33.12 25.90 36.34
C THR A 172 -34.58 25.98 36.79
N GLU A 173 -35.34 24.90 36.58
CA GLU A 173 -36.61 24.64 37.29
C GLU A 173 -36.31 23.92 38.60
#